data_AF-A0A9E5PNG6-F1
#
_entry.id   AF-A0A9E5PNG6-F1
#
_cell.length_a   1.000
_cell.length_b   1.000
_cell.length_c   1.000
_cell.angle_alpha   90.00
_cell.angle_beta   90.00
_cell.angle_gamma   90.00
#
_symmetry.space_group_name_H-M   'P 1'
#
loop_
_entity.id
_entity.type
_entity.pdbx_description
1 polymer ?
#
loop_
_entity_poly.entity_id
_entity_poly.type
_entity_poly.pdbx_seq_one_letter_code
_entity_poly.pdbx_strand_id
1 'polypeptide(L)'
;MTERDKGLSPPEWRRLLLTLLEFERSPGRYPVALREPRPLFEHIHRVMLLASDRPVEDLPAAATHAPGLRRAARFFVRTVMLRPGADPFTLLGLPTDFEPLQLREHYRLMIRLTHPDFVAAGESWPADAAMRVNLAKDLLASPDKRAACVAELRAPAHLRWAARAGAPARTRPLLAAPLVPRPSLPHAPPPRGGWSARARLVWLGMGAAVLAGAYLLMVPRDDEGAHAAQPQASAPDSAGREARPP
;
A
#
# COMPACT_ATOMS: atom_id res chain seq x y z
N MET A 1 24.12 -20.05 9.79
CA MET A 1 23.71 -18.66 10.08
C MET A 1 24.59 -17.74 9.27
N THR A 2 24.13 -17.38 8.08
CA THR A 2 24.79 -16.39 7.22
C THR A 2 24.63 -15.00 7.85
N GLU A 3 25.65 -14.16 7.66
CA GLU A 3 25.83 -12.82 8.25
C GLU A 3 24.67 -11.82 8.03
N ARG A 4 23.64 -12.20 7.23
CA ARG A 4 22.43 -11.42 6.94
C ARG A 4 21.35 -11.44 8.03
N ASP A 5 21.50 -12.25 9.07
CA ASP A 5 20.51 -12.42 10.15
C ASP A 5 20.87 -11.67 11.45
N LYS A 6 21.85 -10.76 11.40
CA LYS A 6 22.11 -9.83 12.49
C LYS A 6 21.01 -8.76 12.47
N GLY A 7 20.33 -8.56 13.59
CA GLY A 7 19.37 -7.48 13.76
C GLY A 7 19.99 -6.12 13.42
N LEU A 8 19.18 -5.19 12.91
CA LEU A 8 19.65 -3.86 12.53
C LEU A 8 20.29 -3.14 13.71
N SER A 9 21.52 -2.64 13.52
CA SER A 9 22.13 -1.79 14.53
C SER A 9 21.42 -0.43 14.62
N PRO A 10 21.51 0.28 15.77
CA PRO A 10 20.95 1.61 15.94
C PRO A 10 21.14 2.63 14.81
N PRO A 11 22.36 2.79 14.24
CA PRO A 11 22.57 3.71 13.12
C PRO A 11 21.89 3.25 11.83
N GLU A 12 21.81 1.94 11.57
CA GLU A 12 21.28 1.40 10.33
C GLU A 12 19.76 1.54 10.26
N TRP A 13 19.03 1.22 11.34
CA TRP A 13 17.57 1.39 11.33
C TRP A 13 17.18 2.87 11.24
N ARG A 14 17.91 3.79 11.90
CA ARG A 14 17.70 5.24 11.71
C ARG A 14 17.90 5.65 10.26
N ARG A 15 18.96 5.16 9.60
CA ARG A 15 19.22 5.41 8.18
C ARG A 15 18.08 4.90 7.30
N LEU A 16 17.59 3.69 7.53
CA LEU A 16 16.43 3.12 6.83
C LEU A 16 15.19 4.01 6.95
N LEU A 17 14.80 4.37 8.18
CA LEU A 17 13.59 5.16 8.42
C LEU A 17 13.67 6.56 7.80
N LEU A 18 14.81 7.25 7.97
CA LEU A 18 15.01 8.58 7.39
C LEU A 18 15.02 8.52 5.86
N THR A 19 15.67 7.51 5.27
CA THR A 19 15.69 7.31 3.82
C THR A 19 14.27 7.08 3.28
N LEU A 20 13.43 6.36 4.01
CA LEU A 20 12.05 6.10 3.61
C LEU A 20 11.21 7.39 3.58
N LEU A 21 11.31 8.20 4.63
CA LEU A 21 10.64 9.51 4.72
C LEU A 21 11.17 10.51 3.69
N GLU A 22 12.46 10.45 3.38
CA GLU A 22 13.07 11.27 2.32
C GLU A 22 12.60 10.83 0.93
N PHE A 23 12.53 9.52 0.68
CA PHE A 23 12.06 8.97 -0.59
C PHE A 23 10.62 9.40 -0.88
N GLU A 24 9.74 9.39 0.11
CA GLU A 24 8.36 9.88 -0.07
C GLU A 24 8.31 11.37 -0.43
N ARG A 25 9.14 12.19 0.22
CA ARG A 25 9.20 13.65 -0.04
C ARG A 25 9.81 13.97 -1.40
N SER A 26 10.76 13.16 -1.86
CA SER A 26 11.59 13.44 -3.05
C SER A 26 11.80 12.18 -3.93
N PRO A 27 10.74 11.58 -4.49
CA PRO A 27 10.81 10.27 -5.16
C PRO A 27 11.70 10.24 -6.41
N GLY A 28 11.88 11.38 -7.10
CA GLY A 28 12.74 11.50 -8.28
C GLY A 28 14.23 11.60 -7.96
N ARG A 29 14.61 11.69 -6.68
CA ARG A 29 16.00 11.88 -6.25
C ARG A 29 16.88 10.64 -6.49
N TYR A 30 16.28 9.45 -6.51
CA TYR A 30 17.02 8.20 -6.52
C TYR A 30 16.79 7.41 -7.81
N PRO A 31 17.86 6.88 -8.43
CA PRO A 31 17.73 6.01 -9.60
C PRO A 31 17.26 4.61 -9.17
N VAL A 32 15.96 4.45 -8.95
CA VAL A 32 15.36 3.18 -8.48
C VAL A 32 15.61 1.98 -9.39
N ALA A 33 15.87 2.21 -10.68
CA ALA A 33 16.27 1.16 -11.62
C ALA A 33 17.64 0.55 -11.28
N LEU A 34 18.50 1.30 -10.59
CA LEU A 34 19.80 0.85 -10.07
C LEU A 34 19.71 0.34 -8.63
N ARG A 35 18.49 0.14 -8.11
CA ARG A 35 18.21 -0.23 -6.72
C ARG A 35 18.74 0.79 -5.70
N GLU A 36 18.60 2.07 -6.04
CA GLU A 36 18.84 3.18 -5.13
C GLU A 36 17.52 3.76 -4.60
N PRO A 37 17.43 4.18 -3.33
CA PRO A 37 18.53 4.21 -2.35
C PRO A 37 18.79 2.84 -1.70
N ARG A 38 20.07 2.45 -1.58
CA ARG A 38 20.49 1.14 -1.05
C ARG A 38 19.77 0.67 0.24
N PRO A 39 19.63 1.50 1.29
CA PRO A 39 19.01 1.05 2.54
C PRO A 39 17.59 0.49 2.36
N LEU A 40 16.81 1.00 1.40
CA LEU A 40 15.45 0.52 1.16
C LEU A 40 15.43 -0.85 0.48
N PHE A 41 16.38 -1.11 -0.41
CA PHE A 41 16.48 -2.40 -1.11
C PHE A 41 17.17 -3.47 -0.26
N GLU A 42 18.17 -3.09 0.54
CA GLU A 42 18.87 -3.99 1.47
C GLU A 42 17.94 -4.47 2.59
N HIS A 43 17.01 -3.63 3.04
CA HIS A 43 16.07 -3.94 4.11
C HIS A 43 14.61 -4.02 3.64
N ILE A 44 14.41 -4.48 2.40
CA ILE A 44 13.08 -4.47 1.76
C ILE A 44 12.03 -5.30 2.49
N HIS A 45 12.44 -6.38 3.17
CA HIS A 45 11.56 -7.13 4.07
C HIS A 45 10.93 -6.24 5.13
N ARG A 46 11.74 -5.41 5.79
CA ARG A 46 11.31 -4.47 6.84
C ARG A 46 10.44 -3.36 6.26
N VAL A 47 10.75 -2.88 5.05
CA VAL A 47 9.88 -1.94 4.32
C VAL A 47 8.49 -2.55 4.08
N MET A 48 8.41 -3.83 3.67
CA MET A 48 7.14 -4.52 3.47
C MET A 48 6.38 -4.75 4.78
N LEU A 49 7.07 -5.05 5.89
CA LEU A 49 6.45 -5.14 7.21
C LEU A 49 5.86 -3.79 7.64
N LEU A 50 6.61 -2.69 7.51
CA LEU A 50 6.12 -1.34 7.78
C LEU A 50 4.91 -0.98 6.91
N ALA A 51 4.94 -1.31 5.62
CA ALA A 51 3.80 -1.08 4.72
C ALA A 51 2.56 -1.90 5.12
N SER A 52 2.77 -3.07 5.73
CA SER A 52 1.74 -4.00 6.20
C SER A 52 1.25 -3.70 7.62
N ASP A 53 1.74 -2.62 8.25
CA ASP A 53 1.45 -2.28 9.65
C ASP A 53 1.79 -3.43 10.62
N ARG A 54 2.92 -4.11 10.36
CA ARG A 54 3.41 -5.24 11.14
C ARG A 54 4.58 -4.84 12.03
N PRO A 55 4.71 -5.45 13.22
CA PRO A 55 5.89 -5.26 14.05
C PRO A 55 7.16 -5.65 13.30
N VAL A 56 8.24 -4.92 13.54
CA VAL A 56 9.59 -5.23 13.07
C VAL A 56 10.46 -5.30 14.32
N GLU A 57 11.01 -6.48 14.59
CA GLU A 57 11.62 -6.82 15.90
C GLU A 57 12.81 -5.91 16.25
N ASP A 58 13.61 -5.52 15.26
CA ASP A 58 14.81 -4.69 15.46
C ASP A 58 14.56 -3.17 15.40
N LEU A 59 13.30 -2.75 15.29
CA LEU A 59 12.92 -1.34 15.23
C LEU A 59 12.19 -0.94 16.52
N PRO A 60 12.36 0.31 17.01
CA PRO A 60 11.59 0.76 18.16
C PRO A 60 10.09 0.68 17.88
N ALA A 61 9.31 0.16 18.84
CA ALA A 61 7.87 -0.01 18.69
C ALA A 61 7.13 1.29 18.29
N ALA A 62 7.61 2.44 18.79
CA ALA A 62 7.08 3.76 18.43
C ALA A 62 7.29 4.12 16.95
N ALA A 63 8.41 3.69 16.35
CA ALA A 63 8.69 3.90 14.93
C ALA A 63 7.84 2.99 14.05
N THR A 64 7.65 1.74 14.46
CA THR A 64 6.93 0.73 13.66
C THR A 64 5.48 1.08 13.38
N HIS A 65 4.81 1.76 14.31
CA HIS A 65 3.41 2.17 14.18
C HIS A 65 3.24 3.63 13.74
N ALA A 66 4.33 4.35 13.46
CA ALA A 66 4.24 5.75 13.08
C ALA A 66 3.52 5.88 11.72
N PRO A 67 2.40 6.62 11.64
CA PRO A 67 1.58 6.67 10.43
C PRO A 67 2.33 7.22 9.22
N GLY A 68 3.27 8.16 9.44
CA GLY A 68 4.16 8.68 8.39
C GLY A 68 5.08 7.61 7.80
N LEU A 69 5.62 6.71 8.61
CA LEU A 69 6.49 5.63 8.14
C LEU A 69 5.71 4.57 7.36
N ARG A 70 4.52 4.19 7.85
CA ARG A 70 3.63 3.28 7.12
C ARG A 70 3.24 3.87 5.76
N ARG A 71 2.87 5.14 5.73
CA ARG A 71 2.53 5.86 4.49
C ARG A 71 3.72 5.88 3.52
N ALA A 72 4.91 6.24 3.98
CA ALA A 72 6.12 6.26 3.17
C ALA A 72 6.51 4.84 2.66
N ALA A 73 6.35 3.81 3.48
CA ALA A 73 6.56 2.41 3.11
C ALA A 73 5.61 1.98 1.99
N ARG A 74 4.31 2.25 2.14
CA ARG A 74 3.29 1.96 1.12
C ARG A 74 3.57 2.71 -0.18
N PHE A 75 3.99 3.97 -0.07
CA PHE A 75 4.40 4.77 -1.21
C PHE A 75 5.56 4.13 -1.97
N PHE A 76 6.62 3.68 -1.28
CA PHE A 76 7.75 2.97 -1.89
C PHE A 76 7.29 1.67 -2.59
N VAL A 77 6.53 0.82 -1.91
CA VAL A 77 6.01 -0.44 -2.49
C VAL A 77 5.22 -0.15 -3.77
N ARG A 78 4.33 0.86 -3.75
CA ARG A 78 3.50 1.20 -4.91
C ARG A 78 4.29 1.76 -6.08
N THR A 79 5.23 2.66 -5.82
CA THR A 79 5.94 3.42 -6.87
C THR A 79 7.18 2.72 -7.40
N VAL A 80 7.77 1.81 -6.63
CA VAL A 80 8.99 1.10 -6.99
C VAL A 80 8.70 -0.36 -7.30
N MET A 81 8.16 -1.11 -6.33
CA MET A 81 7.97 -2.56 -6.47
C MET A 81 6.80 -2.90 -7.40
N LEU A 82 5.71 -2.14 -7.32
CA LEU A 82 4.50 -2.31 -8.13
C LEU A 82 4.46 -1.34 -9.33
N ARG A 83 5.59 -0.74 -9.70
CA ARG A 83 5.68 0.04 -10.94
C ARG A 83 5.38 -0.86 -12.14
N PRO A 84 4.61 -0.39 -13.14
CA PRO A 84 4.52 -1.08 -14.42
C PRO A 84 5.90 -1.42 -14.98
N GLY A 85 6.09 -2.66 -15.41
CA GLY A 85 7.37 -3.16 -15.95
C GLY A 85 8.48 -3.37 -14.91
N ALA A 86 8.20 -3.33 -13.61
CA ALA A 86 9.13 -3.85 -12.61
C ALA A 86 9.44 -5.33 -12.91
N ASP A 87 10.72 -5.70 -12.86
CA ASP A 87 11.12 -7.09 -13.04
C ASP A 87 10.64 -7.96 -11.86
N PRO A 88 10.50 -9.29 -12.04
CA PRO A 88 9.97 -10.17 -11.00
C PRO A 88 10.72 -10.11 -9.66
N PHE A 89 12.03 -9.83 -9.69
CA PHE A 89 12.84 -9.73 -8.48
C PHE A 89 12.57 -8.42 -7.75
N THR A 90 12.51 -7.29 -8.46
CA THR A 90 12.13 -5.99 -7.86
C THR A 90 10.70 -6.03 -7.31
N LEU A 91 9.78 -6.69 -8.03
CA LEU A 91 8.38 -6.80 -7.62
C LEU A 91 8.20 -7.56 -6.30
N LEU A 92 8.95 -8.65 -6.10
CA LEU A 92 8.94 -9.42 -4.83
C LEU A 92 10.01 -8.96 -3.83
N GLY A 93 10.79 -7.93 -4.14
CA GLY A 93 11.89 -7.47 -3.27
C GLY A 93 12.93 -8.55 -3.01
N LEU A 94 13.33 -9.30 -4.04
CA LEU A 94 14.31 -10.38 -3.92
C LEU A 94 15.62 -10.01 -4.64
N PRO A 95 16.78 -10.42 -4.11
CA PRO A 95 18.02 -10.48 -4.89
C PRO A 95 17.99 -11.67 -5.86
N THR A 96 18.94 -11.79 -6.78
CA THR A 96 18.95 -12.92 -7.75
C THR A 96 19.37 -14.25 -7.14
N ASP A 97 20.08 -14.21 -6.02
CA ASP A 97 20.61 -15.32 -5.20
C ASP A 97 19.75 -15.58 -3.95
N PHE A 98 18.44 -15.35 -4.03
CA PHE A 98 17.55 -15.48 -2.87
C PHE A 98 17.38 -16.93 -2.39
N GLU A 99 17.14 -17.10 -1.09
CA GLU A 99 16.79 -18.39 -0.49
C GLU A 99 15.29 -18.70 -0.67
N PRO A 100 14.88 -19.96 -0.90
CA PRO A 100 13.47 -20.32 -1.13
C PRO A 100 12.50 -19.84 -0.05
N LEU A 101 12.96 -19.75 1.20
CA LEU A 101 12.16 -19.22 2.31
C LEU A 101 11.80 -17.74 2.11
N GLN A 102 12.74 -16.92 1.64
CA GLN A 102 12.52 -15.48 1.38
C GLN A 102 11.43 -15.27 0.34
N LEU A 103 11.39 -16.10 -0.71
CA LEU A 103 10.33 -16.05 -1.71
C LEU A 103 8.95 -16.25 -1.08
N ARG A 104 8.82 -17.24 -0.18
CA ARG A 104 7.54 -17.52 0.50
C ARG A 104 7.12 -16.37 1.41
N GLU A 105 8.05 -15.81 2.17
CA GLU A 105 7.79 -14.72 3.10
C GLU A 105 7.38 -13.43 2.39
N HIS A 106 8.17 -13.01 1.39
CA HIS A 106 7.91 -11.79 0.64
C HIS A 106 6.62 -11.91 -0.17
N TYR A 107 6.36 -13.07 -0.77
CA TYR A 107 5.09 -13.34 -1.44
C TYR A 107 3.88 -13.16 -0.50
N ARG A 108 3.93 -13.71 0.71
CA ARG A 108 2.83 -13.57 1.69
C ARG A 108 2.59 -12.12 2.09
N LEU A 109 3.64 -11.32 2.27
CA LEU A 109 3.53 -9.89 2.55
C LEU A 109 2.90 -9.15 1.37
N MET A 110 3.41 -9.38 0.15
CA MET A 110 2.92 -8.71 -1.06
C MET A 110 1.46 -9.05 -1.39
N ILE A 111 1.03 -10.30 -1.23
CA ILE A 111 -0.38 -10.66 -1.42
C ILE A 111 -1.26 -10.01 -0.37
N ARG A 112 -0.86 -10.03 0.90
CA ARG A 112 -1.63 -9.35 1.95
C ARG A 112 -1.75 -7.86 1.71
N LEU A 113 -0.72 -7.22 1.17
CA LEU A 113 -0.77 -5.80 0.79
C LEU A 113 -1.74 -5.57 -0.36
N THR A 114 -1.66 -6.38 -1.41
CA THR A 114 -2.30 -6.08 -2.70
C THR A 114 -3.68 -6.70 -2.90
N HIS A 115 -4.07 -7.68 -2.07
CA HIS A 115 -5.35 -8.37 -2.22
C HIS A 115 -6.50 -7.50 -1.71
N PRO A 116 -7.61 -7.36 -2.46
CA PRO A 116 -8.70 -6.43 -2.16
C PRO A 116 -9.29 -6.61 -0.76
N ASP A 117 -9.36 -7.85 -0.26
CA ASP A 117 -9.90 -8.18 1.08
C ASP A 117 -9.17 -7.51 2.25
N PHE A 118 -7.93 -7.05 2.06
CA PHE A 118 -7.12 -6.43 3.13
C PHE A 118 -6.94 -4.92 2.94
N VAL A 119 -7.51 -4.35 1.88
CA VAL A 119 -7.34 -2.93 1.55
C VAL A 119 -8.31 -2.09 2.38
N ALA A 120 -7.77 -1.20 3.22
CA ALA A 120 -8.57 -0.26 3.98
C ALA A 120 -9.22 0.80 3.07
N ALA A 121 -10.38 1.31 3.49
CA ALA A 121 -11.11 2.32 2.73
C ALA A 121 -10.22 3.55 2.41
N GLY A 122 -10.14 3.90 1.12
CA GLY A 122 -9.35 5.05 0.63
C GLY A 122 -7.93 4.73 0.18
N GLU A 123 -7.42 3.52 0.40
CA GLU A 123 -6.16 3.06 -0.18
C GLU A 123 -6.45 2.24 -1.46
N SER A 124 -5.71 2.50 -2.53
CA SER A 124 -5.84 1.74 -3.78
C SER A 124 -4.47 1.32 -4.28
N TRP A 125 -4.27 0.01 -4.32
CA TRP A 125 -3.16 -0.63 -5.03
C TRP A 125 -3.50 -0.71 -6.52
N PRO A 126 -2.49 -0.81 -7.41
CA PRO A 126 -2.75 -1.06 -8.83
C PRO A 126 -3.65 -2.28 -9.00
N ALA A 127 -4.68 -2.17 -9.84
CA ALA A 127 -5.72 -3.21 -9.98
C ALA A 127 -5.15 -4.58 -10.42
N ASP A 128 -4.01 -4.58 -11.12
CA ASP A 128 -3.31 -5.76 -11.59
C ASP A 128 -2.23 -6.26 -10.62
N ALA A 129 -2.02 -5.61 -9.47
CA ALA A 129 -0.89 -5.87 -8.57
C ALA A 129 -0.86 -7.32 -8.07
N ALA A 130 -1.98 -7.81 -7.52
CA ALA A 130 -2.07 -9.18 -7.01
C ALA A 130 -1.80 -10.24 -8.11
N MET A 131 -2.33 -10.01 -9.32
CA MET A 131 -2.07 -10.87 -10.47
C MET A 131 -0.57 -10.90 -10.81
N ARG A 132 0.10 -9.75 -10.89
CA ARG A 132 1.54 -9.70 -11.18
C ARG A 132 2.39 -10.32 -10.08
N VAL A 133 2.00 -10.19 -8.81
CA VAL A 133 2.66 -10.85 -7.67
C VAL A 133 2.57 -12.38 -7.80
N ASN A 134 1.40 -12.91 -8.15
CA ASN A 134 1.21 -14.35 -8.39
C ASN A 134 2.10 -14.85 -9.55
N LEU A 135 2.06 -14.15 -10.69
CA LEU A 135 2.88 -14.51 -11.85
C LEU A 135 4.39 -14.46 -11.55
N ALA A 136 4.85 -13.43 -10.83
CA ALA A 136 6.25 -13.32 -10.42
C ALA A 136 6.65 -14.47 -9.49
N LYS A 137 5.81 -14.85 -8.53
CA LYS A 137 6.07 -15.98 -7.64
C LYS A 137 6.15 -17.30 -8.42
N ASP A 138 5.26 -17.54 -9.38
CA ASP A 138 5.27 -18.78 -10.17
C ASP A 138 6.49 -18.87 -11.10
N LEU A 139 6.92 -17.74 -11.66
CA LEU A 139 8.15 -17.64 -12.45
C LEU A 139 9.37 -17.93 -11.57
N LEU A 140 9.49 -17.26 -10.41
CA LEU A 140 10.66 -17.38 -9.54
C LEU A 140 10.72 -18.70 -8.76
N ALA A 141 9.60 -19.38 -8.57
CA ALA A 141 9.54 -20.70 -7.93
C ALA A 141 10.16 -21.81 -8.82
N SER A 142 10.11 -21.67 -10.15
CA SER A 142 10.72 -22.62 -11.08
C SER A 142 12.21 -22.29 -11.29
N PRO A 143 13.15 -23.20 -10.99
CA PRO A 143 14.58 -22.97 -11.17
C PRO A 143 14.94 -22.61 -12.62
N ASP A 144 14.37 -23.30 -13.60
CA ASP A 144 14.68 -23.09 -15.02
C ASP A 144 14.17 -21.72 -15.50
N LYS A 145 12.93 -21.36 -15.17
CA LYS A 145 12.36 -20.04 -15.51
C LYS A 145 13.13 -18.91 -14.82
N ARG A 146 13.52 -19.13 -13.57
CA ARG A 146 14.34 -18.18 -12.81
C ARG A 146 15.71 -18.00 -13.47
N ALA A 147 16.38 -19.07 -13.87
CA ALA A 147 17.68 -19.02 -14.55
C ALA A 147 17.59 -18.24 -15.87
N ALA A 148 16.57 -18.50 -16.69
CA ALA A 148 16.31 -17.75 -17.91
C ALA A 148 16.08 -16.25 -17.63
N CYS A 149 15.29 -15.91 -16.61
CA CYS A 149 15.04 -14.54 -16.22
C CYS A 149 16.33 -13.81 -15.75
N VAL A 150 17.20 -14.48 -15.00
CA VAL A 150 18.51 -13.94 -14.60
C VAL A 150 19.40 -13.71 -15.82
N ALA A 151 19.41 -14.64 -16.79
CA ALA A 151 20.15 -14.47 -18.02
C ALA A 151 19.67 -13.24 -18.82
N GLU A 152 18.35 -13.03 -18.95
CA GLU A 152 17.78 -11.85 -19.59
C GLU A 152 18.13 -10.53 -18.87
N LEU A 153 18.22 -10.53 -17.54
CA LEU A 153 18.61 -9.36 -16.76
C LEU A 153 20.09 -8.98 -16.98
N ARG A 154 20.96 -9.97 -17.19
CA ARG A 154 22.39 -9.78 -17.46
C ARG A 154 22.68 -9.48 -18.93
N ALA A 155 21.75 -9.78 -19.83
CA ALA A 155 21.92 -9.50 -21.25
C ALA A 155 22.06 -7.99 -21.49
N PRO A 156 22.97 -7.57 -22.39
CA PRO A 156 23.08 -6.20 -22.85
C PRO A 156 21.72 -5.63 -23.28
N ALA A 157 21.46 -4.35 -23.00
CA ALA A 157 20.20 -3.69 -23.34
C ALA A 157 19.80 -3.87 -24.81
N HIS A 158 20.79 -3.95 -25.71
CA HIS A 158 20.55 -4.17 -27.14
C HIS A 158 20.09 -5.61 -27.49
N LEU A 159 20.44 -6.62 -26.70
CA LEU A 159 19.93 -7.98 -26.90
C LEU A 159 18.56 -8.17 -26.25
N ARG A 160 18.25 -7.40 -25.21
CA ARG A 160 16.95 -7.43 -24.53
C ARG A 160 15.80 -6.91 -25.40
N TRP A 161 16.04 -5.91 -26.26
CA TRP A 161 15.02 -5.48 -27.22
C TRP A 161 14.81 -6.51 -28.33
N ALA A 162 15.89 -7.13 -28.82
CA ALA A 162 15.80 -8.16 -29.86
C ALA A 162 15.05 -9.40 -29.38
N ALA A 163 15.30 -9.84 -28.14
CA ALA A 163 14.56 -10.94 -27.51
C ALA A 163 13.07 -10.62 -27.31
N ARG A 164 12.72 -9.38 -26.96
CA ARG A 164 11.31 -8.95 -26.80
C ARG A 164 10.60 -8.74 -28.14
N ALA A 165 11.30 -8.25 -29.16
CA ALA A 165 10.78 -8.09 -30.51
C ALA A 165 10.69 -9.44 -31.26
N GLY A 166 11.49 -10.43 -30.85
CA GLY A 166 11.54 -11.78 -31.42
C GLY A 166 10.62 -12.81 -30.76
N ALA A 167 9.80 -12.43 -29.78
CA ALA A 167 8.71 -13.29 -29.32
C ALA A 167 7.84 -13.61 -30.55
N PRO A 168 7.66 -14.89 -30.95
CA PRO A 168 6.97 -15.19 -32.18
C PRO A 168 5.55 -14.66 -32.05
N ALA A 169 5.26 -13.57 -32.76
CA ALA A 169 3.91 -13.30 -33.20
C ALA A 169 3.44 -14.62 -33.79
N ARG A 170 2.47 -15.28 -33.15
CA ARG A 170 1.85 -16.50 -33.68
C ARG A 170 1.53 -16.18 -35.13
N THR A 171 2.34 -16.71 -36.04
CA THR A 171 2.11 -16.67 -37.47
C THR A 171 0.88 -17.54 -37.65
N ARG A 172 -0.28 -16.91 -37.53
CA ARG A 172 -1.53 -17.49 -37.95
C ARG A 172 -1.31 -17.75 -39.44
N PRO A 173 -1.26 -19.01 -39.89
CA PRO A 173 -1.04 -19.28 -41.31
C PRO A 173 -2.19 -18.61 -42.04
N LEU A 174 -1.87 -17.61 -42.86
CA LEU A 174 -2.80 -17.05 -43.82
C LEU A 174 -2.96 -18.12 -44.91
N LEU A 175 -3.85 -19.08 -44.65
CA LEU A 175 -4.46 -19.84 -45.72
C LEU A 175 -5.14 -18.81 -46.62
N ALA A 176 -4.65 -18.71 -47.86
CA ALA A 176 -5.20 -17.83 -48.87
C ALA A 176 -6.70 -18.12 -49.02
N ALA A 177 -7.52 -17.18 -48.56
CA ALA A 177 -8.95 -17.23 -48.78
C ALA A 177 -9.23 -16.83 -50.25
N PRO A 178 -10.04 -17.59 -50.99
CA PRO A 178 -10.43 -17.21 -52.34
C PRO A 178 -11.23 -15.89 -52.32
N LEU A 179 -10.95 -14.99 -53.26
CA LEU A 179 -11.72 -13.76 -53.46
C LEU A 179 -13.16 -14.12 -53.87
N VAL A 180 -14.08 -14.10 -52.93
CA VAL A 180 -15.52 -14.07 -53.20
C VAL A 180 -15.99 -12.60 -53.14
N PRO A 181 -16.75 -12.10 -54.12
CA PRO A 181 -17.30 -10.75 -54.09
C PRO A 181 -18.22 -10.57 -52.89
N ARG A 182 -17.98 -9.52 -52.10
CA ARG A 182 -18.67 -9.23 -50.84
C ARG A 182 -19.99 -8.48 -51.12
N PRO A 183 -21.17 -9.05 -50.83
CA PRO A 183 -22.41 -8.28 -50.89
C PRO A 183 -22.48 -7.28 -49.73
N SER A 184 -22.82 -6.04 -50.05
CA SER A 184 -23.03 -4.94 -49.11
C SER A 184 -24.27 -5.20 -48.27
N LEU A 185 -24.13 -5.38 -46.95
CA LEU A 185 -25.24 -5.40 -46.00
C LEU A 185 -25.24 -4.14 -45.12
N PRO A 186 -26.42 -3.64 -44.70
CA PRO A 186 -26.58 -2.39 -43.96
C PRO A 186 -25.95 -2.43 -42.57
N HIS A 187 -25.50 -1.26 -42.12
CA HIS A 187 -24.96 -1.01 -40.78
C HIS A 187 -25.94 -1.42 -39.68
N ALA A 188 -25.62 -2.47 -38.92
CA ALA A 188 -26.22 -2.76 -37.62
C ALA A 188 -25.26 -2.29 -36.52
N PRO A 189 -25.72 -1.50 -35.52
CA PRO A 189 -24.87 -1.06 -34.42
C PRO A 189 -24.48 -2.23 -33.50
N PRO A 190 -23.32 -2.17 -32.83
CA PRO A 190 -22.84 -3.26 -31.98
C PRO A 190 -23.72 -3.43 -30.73
N PRO A 191 -24.00 -4.67 -30.30
CA PRO A 191 -24.67 -4.91 -29.02
C PRO A 191 -23.77 -4.45 -27.87
N ARG A 192 -24.33 -3.59 -27.02
CA ARG A 192 -23.75 -3.23 -25.72
C ARG A 192 -23.69 -4.51 -24.89
N GLY A 193 -22.47 -5.01 -24.65
CA GLY A 193 -22.20 -6.13 -23.74
C GLY A 193 -22.63 -5.77 -22.32
N GLY A 194 -23.89 -6.09 -22.00
CA GLY A 194 -24.46 -5.97 -20.69
C GLY A 194 -23.80 -6.96 -19.73
N TRP A 195 -23.32 -6.45 -18.62
CA TRP A 195 -23.05 -7.25 -17.43
C TRP A 195 -24.33 -7.99 -17.05
N SER A 196 -24.20 -9.29 -16.77
CA SER A 196 -25.33 -10.15 -16.43
C SER A 196 -26.14 -9.56 -15.28
N ALA A 197 -27.46 -9.58 -15.45
CA ALA A 197 -28.47 -9.04 -14.53
C ALA A 197 -28.60 -9.83 -13.21
N ARG A 198 -27.52 -10.44 -12.73
CA ARG A 198 -27.40 -11.04 -11.39
C ARG A 198 -26.49 -10.25 -10.44
N ALA A 199 -25.93 -9.12 -10.88
CA ALA A 199 -25.07 -8.25 -10.06
C ALA A 199 -25.70 -6.89 -9.71
N ARG A 200 -27.03 -6.71 -9.85
CA ARG A 200 -27.71 -5.41 -9.62
C ARG A 200 -28.93 -5.50 -8.70
N LEU A 201 -28.85 -6.25 -7.60
CA LEU A 201 -29.94 -6.26 -6.64
C LEU A 201 -29.48 -6.44 -5.17
N VAL A 202 -28.75 -5.45 -4.65
CA VAL A 202 -28.91 -4.95 -3.26
C VAL A 202 -28.69 -3.44 -3.36
N TRP A 203 -29.68 -2.71 -3.89
CA TRP A 203 -30.64 -1.90 -3.12
C TRP A 203 -29.94 -1.01 -2.08
N LEU A 204 -29.75 0.28 -2.35
CA LEU A 204 -30.80 1.31 -2.18
C LEU A 204 -31.55 1.11 -0.86
N GLY A 205 -30.87 1.44 0.24
CA GLY A 205 -31.43 1.36 1.58
C GLY A 205 -30.57 2.01 2.66
N MET A 206 -29.80 3.06 2.35
CA MET A 206 -29.13 3.84 3.41
C MET A 206 -28.84 5.29 3.01
N GLY A 207 -29.65 5.85 2.11
CA GLY A 207 -29.59 7.27 1.73
C GLY A 207 -30.53 8.18 2.52
N ALA A 208 -31.41 7.63 3.38
CA ALA A 208 -32.44 8.40 4.07
C ALA A 208 -32.28 8.47 5.61
N ALA A 209 -31.39 7.67 6.22
CA ALA A 209 -31.19 7.70 7.68
C ALA A 209 -30.11 8.70 8.14
N VAL A 210 -29.21 9.12 7.25
CA VAL A 210 -28.13 10.07 7.60
C VAL A 210 -28.62 11.53 7.60
N LEU A 211 -29.69 11.85 6.85
CA LEU A 211 -30.29 13.19 6.86
C LEU A 211 -31.19 13.45 8.08
N ALA A 212 -31.63 12.43 8.81
CA ALA A 212 -32.33 12.60 10.09
C ALA A 212 -31.37 12.65 11.30
N GLY A 213 -30.21 11.98 11.22
CA GLY A 213 -29.20 12.00 12.28
C GLY A 213 -28.38 13.29 12.36
N ALA A 214 -28.24 14.02 11.24
CA ALA A 214 -27.50 15.28 11.19
C ALA A 214 -28.27 16.48 11.77
N TYR A 215 -29.61 16.40 11.86
CA TYR A 215 -30.43 17.52 12.36
C TYR A 215 -30.61 17.49 13.89
N LEU A 216 -30.34 16.35 14.56
CA LEU A 216 -30.42 16.21 16.01
C LEU A 216 -29.11 16.54 16.76
N LEU A 217 -28.00 16.75 16.04
CA LEU A 217 -26.71 17.18 16.60
C LEU A 217 -26.37 18.65 16.31
N MET A 218 -27.21 19.35 15.55
CA MET A 218 -27.11 20.81 15.30
C MET A 218 -28.31 21.56 15.92
N VAL A 219 -28.68 21.19 17.15
CA VAL A 219 -29.38 22.10 18.05
C VAL A 219 -28.30 22.89 18.79
N PRO A 220 -28.25 24.22 18.67
CA PRO A 220 -27.36 25.05 19.48
C PRO A 220 -27.72 24.84 20.94
N ARG A 221 -26.75 24.39 21.73
CA ARG A 221 -26.86 24.42 23.18
C ARG A 221 -26.51 25.84 23.58
N ASP A 222 -27.54 26.67 23.72
CA ASP A 222 -27.40 27.98 24.34
C ASP A 222 -27.01 27.76 25.81
N ASP A 223 -25.75 28.04 26.11
CA ASP A 223 -25.28 28.28 27.47
C ASP A 223 -25.66 29.72 27.83
N GLU A 224 -26.71 29.90 28.63
CA GLU A 224 -26.84 31.01 29.59
C GLU A 224 -27.87 30.63 30.66
N GLY A 225 -27.51 30.82 31.94
CA GLY A 225 -28.49 30.77 33.01
C GLY A 225 -27.98 30.33 34.38
N ALA A 226 -27.08 31.14 34.94
CA ALA A 226 -26.85 31.37 36.36
C ALA A 226 -27.72 30.61 37.38
N HIS A 227 -27.06 29.82 38.23
CA HIS A 227 -27.41 29.80 39.65
C HIS A 227 -26.14 29.99 40.49
N ALA A 228 -26.03 31.20 41.01
CA ALA A 228 -25.07 31.62 42.02
C ALA A 228 -25.26 30.79 43.29
N ALA A 229 -24.22 30.06 43.68
CA ALA A 229 -24.06 29.58 45.05
C ALA A 229 -23.31 30.67 45.83
N GLN A 230 -24.05 31.40 46.66
CA GLN A 230 -23.53 32.44 47.54
C GLN A 230 -23.03 31.81 48.85
N PRO A 231 -21.76 32.01 49.25
CA PRO A 231 -21.33 31.73 50.62
C PRO A 231 -21.71 32.93 51.51
N GLN A 232 -22.64 32.73 52.45
CA GLN A 232 -22.86 33.69 53.54
C GLN A 232 -21.68 33.63 54.51
N ALA A 233 -20.80 34.64 54.43
CA ALA A 233 -19.90 35.03 55.50
C ALA A 233 -20.53 36.23 56.21
N SER A 234 -21.09 36.00 57.40
CA SER A 234 -21.51 37.09 58.28
C SER A 234 -20.30 37.67 59.00
N ALA A 235 -20.12 38.97 58.84
CA ALA A 235 -19.06 39.79 59.41
C ALA A 235 -19.10 39.85 60.95
N PRO A 236 -17.97 40.15 61.61
CA PRO A 236 -17.95 40.59 63.00
C PRO A 236 -18.02 42.13 63.07
N ASP A 237 -18.80 42.67 64.01
CA ASP A 237 -18.55 44.03 64.51
C ASP A 237 -18.84 44.13 66.02
N SER A 238 -17.72 44.23 66.74
CA SER A 238 -17.40 45.08 67.90
C SER A 238 -18.33 45.27 69.11
N ALA A 239 -17.63 45.24 70.26
CA ALA A 239 -17.91 45.85 71.57
C ALA A 239 -19.00 45.18 72.43
N GLY A 240 -18.78 44.82 73.70
CA GLY A 240 -17.78 45.22 74.67
C GLY A 240 -18.50 45.45 76.00
N ARG A 241 -18.31 44.57 76.99
CA ARG A 241 -18.47 44.77 78.45
C ARG A 241 -18.30 43.42 79.16
N GLU A 242 -17.30 43.23 80.02
CA GLU A 242 -17.34 43.51 81.48
C GLU A 242 -18.30 42.50 82.15
N ALA A 243 -17.94 41.63 83.10
CA ALA A 243 -17.06 41.75 84.24
C ALA A 243 -16.63 40.36 84.78
N ARG A 244 -15.87 40.43 85.89
CA ARG A 244 -14.96 39.47 86.55
C ARG A 244 -15.69 38.71 87.71
N PRO A 245 -14.98 38.07 88.66
CA PRO A 245 -14.84 36.62 88.95
C PRO A 245 -15.63 36.25 90.26
N PRO A 246 -15.23 35.39 91.25
CA PRO A 246 -14.03 34.57 91.51
C PRO A 246 -14.06 33.13 90.97
#